data_AF-A0A554KUB2-F1
#
_entry.id   AF-A0A554KUB2-F1
#
_cell.length_a   1.000
_cell.length_b   1.000
_cell.length_c   1.000
_cell.angle_alpha   90.00
_cell.angle_beta   90.00
_cell.angle_gamma   90.00
#
_symmetry.space_group_name_H-M   'P 1'
#
loop_
_entity.id
_entity.type
_entity.pdbx_description
1 polymer ?
#
loop_
_entity_poly.entity_id
_entity_poly.type
_entity_poly.pdbx_seq_one_letter_code
_entity_poly.pdbx_strand_id
1 'polypeptide(L)'
;MLETIPLLPLPSYDFIAGLLTSTGSFLWVKQKNSEVPVFQLKMQAGDHELLELVKSKLRIKESIHQYIHQGRNYSLLLIRSRKTIETILIPIFDGRLFGQKQVQFDLWKKKYFEKKLDFVYKKHS
;
A
#
# COMPACT_ATOMS: atom_id res chain seq x y z
N MET A 1 -6.58 -23.27 -30.75
CA MET A 1 -6.42 -21.80 -30.62
C MET A 1 -6.16 -21.51 -29.16
N LEU A 2 -4.98 -20.99 -28.82
CA LEU A 2 -4.74 -20.43 -27.49
C LEU A 2 -5.41 -19.05 -27.49
N GLU A 3 -6.50 -18.91 -26.74
CA GLU A 3 -7.09 -17.60 -26.49
C GLU A 3 -6.07 -16.76 -25.73
N THR A 4 -5.52 -15.74 -26.40
CA THR A 4 -4.72 -14.73 -25.74
C THR A 4 -5.64 -13.95 -24.82
N ILE A 5 -5.57 -14.22 -23.52
CA ILE A 5 -6.27 -13.44 -22.49
C ILE A 5 -5.86 -11.97 -22.71
N PRO A 6 -6.81 -11.06 -22.98
CA PRO A 6 -6.46 -9.65 -23.18
C PRO A 6 -5.83 -9.12 -21.89
N LEU A 7 -4.63 -8.56 -22.00
CA LEU A 7 -3.97 -7.90 -20.89
C LEU A 7 -4.86 -6.71 -20.47
N LEU A 8 -5.50 -6.81 -19.30
CA LEU A 8 -6.25 -5.70 -18.74
C LEU A 8 -5.31 -4.49 -18.60
N PRO A 9 -5.74 -3.30 -19.05
CA PRO A 9 -4.92 -2.10 -18.93
C PRO A 9 -4.67 -1.81 -17.44
N LEU A 10 -3.39 -1.71 -17.07
CA LEU A 10 -3.02 -1.38 -15.70
C LEU A 10 -3.22 0.13 -15.45
N PRO A 11 -3.70 0.53 -14.26
CA PRO A 11 -3.85 1.93 -13.91
C PRO A 11 -2.50 2.67 -13.97
N SER A 12 -2.52 3.97 -14.29
CA SER A 12 -1.34 4.82 -14.24
C SER A 12 -0.91 5.07 -12.78
N TYR A 13 0.34 5.48 -12.56
CA TYR A 13 0.78 5.86 -11.22
C TYR A 13 0.06 7.10 -10.70
N ASP A 14 -0.31 8.03 -11.59
CA ASP A 14 -1.05 9.24 -11.21
C ASP A 14 -2.50 8.91 -10.82
N PHE A 15 -3.14 7.96 -11.51
CA PHE A 15 -4.44 7.44 -11.10
C PHE A 15 -4.36 6.80 -9.71
N ILE A 16 -3.35 5.96 -9.46
CA ILE A 16 -3.16 5.35 -8.14
C ILE A 16 -2.92 6.43 -7.09
N ALA A 17 -2.06 7.42 -7.36
CA ALA A 17 -1.81 8.52 -6.43
C ALA A 17 -3.10 9.28 -6.10
N GLY A 18 -3.96 9.55 -7.10
CA GLY A 18 -5.30 10.08 -6.91
C GLY A 18 -6.16 9.21 -6.01
N LEU A 19 -6.20 7.89 -6.24
CA LEU A 19 -6.92 6.94 -5.38
C LEU A 19 -6.42 6.94 -3.92
N LEU A 20 -5.10 7.07 -3.72
CA LEU A 20 -4.51 7.11 -2.37
C LEU A 20 -4.94 8.33 -1.58
N THR A 21 -5.32 9.43 -2.23
CA THR A 21 -5.77 10.64 -1.52
C THR A 21 -7.01 10.38 -0.67
N SER A 22 -7.94 9.54 -1.14
CA SER A 22 -9.21 9.23 -0.45
C SER A 22 -9.16 7.94 0.37
N THR A 23 -8.50 6.89 -0.13
CA THR A 23 -8.58 5.53 0.44
C THR A 23 -7.26 5.03 1.04
N GLY A 24 -6.13 5.67 0.69
CA GLY A 24 -4.81 5.30 1.18
C GLY A 24 -4.56 5.79 2.61
N SER A 25 -3.81 5.03 3.40
CA SER A 25 -3.33 5.49 4.71
C SER A 25 -1.87 5.15 4.95
N PHE A 26 -1.14 6.11 5.50
CA PHE A 26 0.24 5.97 5.95
C PHE A 26 0.24 5.98 7.49
N LEU A 27 0.56 4.83 8.08
CA LEU A 27 0.34 4.58 9.51
C LEU A 27 1.62 4.08 10.19
N TRP A 28 1.62 4.26 11.51
CA TRP A 28 2.56 3.65 12.42
C TRP A 28 1.79 2.73 13.36
N VAL A 29 2.11 1.44 13.34
CA VAL A 29 1.38 0.44 14.13
C VAL A 29 2.29 -0.12 15.21
N LYS A 30 1.83 -0.02 16.46
CA LYS A 30 2.51 -0.64 17.61
C LYS A 30 2.44 -2.17 17.49
N GLN A 31 3.60 -2.80 17.62
CA GLN A 31 3.78 -4.22 17.87
C GLN A 31 4.43 -4.38 19.25
N LYS A 32 4.43 -5.61 19.80
CA LYS A 32 4.86 -5.89 21.19
C LYS A 32 6.09 -5.08 21.64
N ASN A 33 7.17 -5.07 20.85
CA ASN A 33 8.44 -4.44 21.20
C ASN A 33 8.91 -3.39 20.18
N SER A 34 8.06 -3.01 19.22
CA SER A 34 8.46 -2.09 18.15
C SER A 34 7.26 -1.35 17.57
N GLU A 35 7.53 -0.27 16.84
CA GLU A 35 6.54 0.41 16.02
C GLU A 35 6.92 0.17 14.57
N VAL A 36 6.00 -0.31 13.73
CA VAL A 36 6.32 -0.56 12.32
C VAL A 36 5.59 0.41 11.39
N PRO A 37 6.25 0.83 10.30
CA PRO A 37 5.61 1.59 9.25
C PRO A 37 4.65 0.69 8.46
N VAL A 38 3.44 1.17 8.22
CA VAL A 38 2.41 0.47 7.45
C VAL A 38 1.84 1.41 6.41
N PHE A 39 1.79 0.95 5.17
CA PHE A 39 0.91 1.53 4.16
C PHE A 39 -0.30 0.60 3.97
N GLN A 40 -1.48 1.19 3.88
CA GLN A 40 -2.70 0.46 3.57
C GLN A 40 -3.49 1.13 2.45
N LEU A 41 -4.09 0.31 1.60
CA LEU A 41 -5.14 0.68 0.67
C LEU A 41 -6.36 -0.19 0.97
N LYS A 42 -7.42 0.44 1.46
CA LYS A 42 -8.65 -0.23 1.91
C LYS A 42 -9.81 0.22 1.03
N MET A 43 -10.53 -0.73 0.44
CA MET A 43 -11.73 -0.45 -0.37
C MET A 43 -12.86 -1.42 -0.01
N GLN A 44 -14.06 -1.16 -0.53
CA GLN A 44 -15.17 -2.10 -0.36
C GLN A 44 -14.85 -3.41 -1.08
N ALA A 45 -15.45 -4.52 -0.65
CA ALA A 45 -15.18 -5.83 -1.26
C ALA A 45 -15.47 -5.88 -2.77
N GLY A 46 -16.44 -5.09 -3.25
CA GLY A 46 -16.75 -4.96 -4.69
C GLY A 46 -15.60 -4.39 -5.53
N ASP A 47 -14.67 -3.64 -4.91
CA ASP A 47 -13.51 -3.04 -5.59
C ASP A 47 -12.25 -3.94 -5.53
N HIS A 48 -12.41 -5.22 -5.20
CA HIS A 48 -11.28 -6.15 -5.03
C HIS A 48 -10.39 -6.23 -6.29
N GLU A 49 -10.99 -6.28 -7.48
CA GLU A 49 -10.26 -6.36 -8.74
C GLU A 49 -9.38 -5.12 -8.98
N LEU A 50 -9.84 -3.94 -8.57
CA LEU A 50 -9.02 -2.73 -8.64
C LEU A 50 -7.79 -2.84 -7.75
N LEU A 51 -7.89 -3.42 -6.54
CA LEU A 51 -6.72 -3.67 -5.71
C LEU A 51 -5.75 -4.65 -6.37
N GLU A 52 -6.24 -5.69 -7.04
CA GLU A 52 -5.39 -6.64 -7.78
C GLU A 52 -4.67 -5.96 -8.97
N LEU A 53 -5.33 -5.03 -9.68
CA LEU A 53 -4.71 -4.22 -10.72
C LEU A 53 -3.65 -3.26 -10.15
N VAL A 54 -3.92 -2.63 -9.01
CA VAL A 54 -2.95 -1.77 -8.30
C VAL A 54 -1.74 -2.60 -7.86
N LYS A 55 -1.96 -3.76 -7.24
CA LYS A 55 -0.90 -4.69 -6.84
C LYS A 55 -0.06 -5.11 -8.04
N SER A 56 -0.69 -5.46 -9.15
CA SER A 56 -0.02 -5.82 -10.41
C SER A 56 0.80 -4.66 -10.98
N LYS A 57 0.24 -3.44 -10.97
CA LYS A 57 0.94 -2.21 -11.40
C LYS A 57 2.16 -1.89 -10.54
N LEU A 58 2.06 -2.08 -9.23
CA LEU A 58 3.16 -1.86 -8.29
C LEU A 58 4.18 -3.02 -8.27
N ARG A 59 3.85 -4.17 -8.87
CA ARG A 59 4.69 -5.39 -8.92
C ARG A 59 5.11 -5.88 -7.55
N ILE A 60 4.17 -5.87 -6.61
CA ILE A 60 4.38 -6.26 -5.21
C ILE A 60 3.84 -7.67 -4.93
N LYS A 61 4.35 -8.33 -3.88
CA LYS A 61 3.99 -9.72 -3.55
C LYS A 61 2.95 -9.83 -2.43
N GLU A 62 2.64 -8.73 -1.79
CA GLU A 62 1.72 -8.63 -0.68
C GLU A 62 0.33 -9.17 -1.05
N SER A 63 -0.28 -9.89 -0.11
CA SER A 63 -1.63 -10.43 -0.28
C SER A 63 -2.67 -9.35 -0.04
N ILE A 64 -3.78 -9.44 -0.77
CA ILE A 64 -4.99 -8.67 -0.47
C ILE A 64 -5.85 -9.51 0.46
N HIS A 65 -6.23 -8.93 1.59
CA HIS A 65 -7.02 -9.58 2.62
C HIS A 65 -8.46 -9.08 2.56
N GLN A 66 -9.42 -10.01 2.56
CA GLN A 66 -10.83 -9.68 2.71
C GLN A 66 -11.28 -9.90 4.15
N TYR A 67 -12.07 -8.98 4.70
CA TYR A 67 -12.57 -9.06 6.07
C TYR A 67 -13.86 -8.28 6.26
N ILE A 68 -14.60 -8.61 7.33
CA ILE A 68 -15.83 -7.92 7.73
C ILE A 68 -15.51 -6.97 8.88
N HIS A 69 -15.95 -5.71 8.77
CA HIS A 69 -15.83 -4.73 9.84
C HIS A 69 -17.12 -3.90 9.92
N GLN A 70 -17.74 -3.87 11.09
CA GLN A 70 -19.01 -3.15 11.34
C GLN A 70 -20.10 -3.54 10.30
N GLY A 71 -20.25 -4.83 10.03
CA GLY A 71 -21.26 -5.34 9.09
C GLY A 71 -20.98 -5.06 7.61
N ARG A 72 -19.80 -4.52 7.25
CA ARG A 72 -19.41 -4.23 5.86
C ARG A 72 -18.18 -5.06 5.47
N ASN A 73 -18.17 -5.54 4.23
CA ASN A 73 -17.07 -6.32 3.66
C ASN A 73 -16.04 -5.39 3.00
N TYR A 74 -14.76 -5.60 3.29
CA TYR A 74 -13.67 -4.80 2.74
C TYR A 74 -12.57 -5.68 2.15
N SER A 75 -11.91 -5.15 1.13
CA SER A 75 -10.63 -5.66 0.62
C SER A 75 -9.52 -4.71 1.06
N LEU A 76 -8.41 -5.28 1.55
CA LEU A 76 -7.29 -4.54 2.12
C LEU A 76 -5.97 -5.02 1.55
N LEU A 77 -5.28 -4.14 0.85
CA LEU A 77 -3.87 -4.29 0.53
C LEU A 77 -3.06 -3.63 1.64
N LEU A 78 -2.21 -4.42 2.31
CA LEU A 78 -1.42 -3.95 3.44
C LEU A 78 0.06 -4.22 3.21
N ILE A 79 0.87 -3.17 3.24
CA ILE A 79 2.31 -3.21 2.97
C ILE A 79 3.08 -2.82 4.23
N ARG A 80 3.92 -3.76 4.69
CA ARG A 80 4.86 -3.58 5.82
C ARG A 80 6.29 -3.89 5.43
N SER A 81 6.52 -4.54 4.29
CA SER A 81 7.84 -4.97 3.86
C SER A 81 8.77 -3.77 3.67
N ARG A 82 9.91 -3.78 4.37
CA ARG A 82 10.97 -2.78 4.22
C ARG A 82 11.38 -2.62 2.75
N LYS A 83 11.61 -3.75 2.08
CA LYS A 83 12.00 -3.78 0.68
C LYS A 83 10.95 -3.08 -0.18
N THR A 84 9.68 -3.43 -0.04
CA THR A 84 8.59 -2.84 -0.83
C THR A 84 8.44 -1.34 -0.55
N ILE A 85 8.56 -0.93 0.71
CA ILE A 85 8.49 0.49 1.10
C ILE A 85 9.62 1.29 0.43
N GLU A 86 10.87 0.82 0.56
CA GLU A 86 12.04 1.57 0.11
C GLU A 86 12.21 1.55 -1.42
N THR A 87 11.94 0.42 -2.08
CA THR A 87 12.24 0.26 -3.51
C THR A 87 11.05 0.51 -4.42
N ILE A 88 9.82 0.55 -3.88
CA ILE A 88 8.60 0.68 -4.67
C ILE A 88 7.78 1.87 -4.20
N LEU A 89 7.26 1.84 -2.96
CA LEU A 89 6.32 2.88 -2.52
C LEU A 89 6.91 4.27 -2.47
N ILE A 90 8.07 4.44 -1.81
CA ILE A 90 8.68 5.77 -1.68
C ILE A 90 9.04 6.33 -3.06
N PRO A 91 9.80 5.64 -3.93
CA PRO A 91 10.16 6.17 -5.25
C PRO A 91 8.97 6.45 -6.17
N ILE A 92 7.87 5.70 -6.04
CA ILE A 92 6.67 5.90 -6.85
C ILE A 92 5.80 7.05 -6.32
N PHE A 93 5.68 7.25 -5.02
CA PHE A 93 4.75 8.26 -4.52
C PHE A 93 5.41 9.58 -4.09
N ASP A 94 6.73 9.64 -4.04
CA ASP A 94 7.44 10.88 -3.78
C ASP A 94 7.16 11.93 -4.87
N GLY A 95 6.69 13.10 -4.46
CA GLY A 95 6.27 14.18 -5.35
C GLY A 95 5.00 13.90 -6.18
N ARG A 96 4.31 12.77 -6.00
CA ARG A 96 3.08 12.43 -6.76
C ARG A 96 1.78 12.59 -5.96
N LEU A 97 1.86 12.84 -4.65
CA LEU A 97 0.71 13.05 -3.79
C LEU A 97 0.46 14.55 -3.58
N PHE A 98 -0.81 14.92 -3.41
CA PHE A 98 -1.23 16.32 -3.22
C PHE A 98 -2.05 16.51 -1.94
N GLY A 99 -2.06 17.75 -1.44
CA GLY A 99 -2.87 18.17 -0.29
C GLY A 99 -2.51 17.44 1.01
N GLN A 100 -3.52 17.14 1.83
CA GLN A 100 -3.30 16.50 3.14
C GLN A 100 -2.65 15.12 3.05
N LYS A 101 -2.84 14.40 1.93
CA LYS A 101 -2.20 13.09 1.74
C LYS A 101 -0.69 13.22 1.54
N GLN A 102 -0.25 14.27 0.85
CA GLN A 102 1.17 14.59 0.70
C GLN A 102 1.82 14.81 2.06
N VAL A 103 1.22 15.67 2.90
CA VAL A 103 1.71 15.96 4.24
C VAL A 103 1.82 14.69 5.09
N GLN A 104 0.78 13.83 5.04
CA GLN A 104 0.81 12.53 5.74
C GLN A 104 1.93 11.62 5.25
N PHE A 105 2.12 11.53 3.93
CA PHE A 105 3.19 10.73 3.33
C PHE A 105 4.57 11.25 3.70
N ASP A 106 4.80 12.56 3.63
CA ASP A 106 6.11 13.15 3.94
C ASP A 106 6.48 12.98 5.40
N LEU A 107 5.54 13.19 6.33
CA LEU A 107 5.76 12.93 7.76
C LEU A 107 6.03 11.44 8.03
N TRP A 108 5.28 10.56 7.37
CA TRP A 108 5.48 9.11 7.49
C TRP A 108 6.84 8.68 6.93
N LYS A 109 7.23 9.18 5.76
CA LYS A 109 8.52 8.94 5.09
C LYS A 109 9.68 9.48 5.93
N LYS A 110 9.55 10.68 6.51
CA LYS A 110 10.54 11.25 7.41
C LYS A 110 10.77 10.35 8.64
N LYS A 111 9.70 10.02 9.36
CA LYS A 111 9.77 9.11 10.53
C LYS A 111 10.28 7.73 10.15
N TYR A 112 9.99 7.25 8.93
CA TYR A 112 10.53 6.01 8.39
C TYR A 112 12.05 6.02 8.38
N PHE A 113 12.65 7.04 7.75
CA PHE A 113 14.10 7.14 7.65
C PHE A 113 14.80 7.39 9.00
N GLU A 114 14.16 8.12 9.91
CA GLU A 114 14.67 8.35 11.27
C GLU A 114 14.79 7.05 12.07
N LYS A 115 13.79 6.17 11.96
CA LYS A 115 13.66 4.98 12.81
C LYS A 115 13.97 3.65 12.11
N LYS A 116 14.34 3.64 10.82
CA LYS A 116 14.51 2.40 10.01
C LYS A 116 15.50 1.38 10.58
N LEU A 117 16.41 1.80 11.45
CA LEU A 117 17.38 0.93 12.12
C LEU A 117 16.81 0.28 13.40
N ASP A 118 15.78 0.87 14.00
CA ASP A 118 15.20 0.44 15.28
C ASP A 118 14.12 -0.65 15.08
N PHE A 119 13.71 -0.89 13.84
CA PHE A 119 12.63 -1.82 13.53
C PHE A 119 13.14 -3.26 13.44
N VAL A 120 12.71 -4.08 14.40
CA VAL A 120 12.84 -5.54 14.30
C VAL A 120 11.78 -6.05 13.31
N TYR A 121 12.17 -6.21 12.05
CA TYR A 121 11.34 -6.94 11.09
C TYR A 121 11.39 -8.43 11.44
N LYS A 122 10.21 -9.06 11.57
CA LYS A 122 10.17 -10.52 11.56
C LYS A 122 10.77 -10.99 10.24
N LYS A 123 11.91 -11.69 10.29
CA LYS A 123 12.36 -12.52 9.17
C LYS A 123 11.25 -13.54 8.94
N HIS A 124 10.51 -13.37 7.84
CA HIS A 124 9.73 -14.48 7.33
C HIS A 124 10.76 -15.45 6.71
N SER A 125 11.04 -16.50 7.47
CA SER A 125 11.71 -17.72 7.02
C SER A 125 10.87 -18.41 5.96
#